data_AF-A0AAE3NXM8-F1
#
_entry.id   AF-A0AAE3NXM8-F1
#
_cell.length_a   1.000
_cell.length_b   1.000
_cell.length_c   1.000
_cell.angle_alpha   90.00
_cell.angle_beta   90.00
_cell.angle_gamma   90.00
#
_symmetry.space_group_name_H-M   'P 1'
#
loop_
_entity.id
_entity.type
_entity.pdbx_description
1 polymer ?
#
loop_
_entity_poly.entity_id
_entity_poly.type
_entity_poly.pdbx_seq_one_letter_code
_entity_poly.pdbx_strand_id
1 'polypeptide(L)' 'NARIERRAGVDILDPESRIRFSTTDLGKARVTVSLFCPTQLAEALEDAITKEIMALIHRGRQEEPPSDATD' A
#
# COMPACT_ATOMS: atom_id res chain seq x y z
N ASN A 1 -5.33 13.58 -11.82
CA ASN A 1 -5.44 14.26 -10.50
C ASN A 1 -6.32 15.51 -10.58
N ALA A 2 -7.66 15.38 -10.62
CA ALA A 2 -8.50 16.59 -10.78
C ALA A 2 -9.98 16.50 -10.37
N ARG A 3 -10.43 15.71 -9.38
CA ARG A 3 -11.86 15.73 -8.97
C ARG A 3 -12.13 15.49 -7.46
N ILE A 4 -11.47 16.25 -6.59
CA ILE A 4 -11.93 16.44 -5.18
C ILE A 4 -12.06 17.94 -4.90
N GLU A 5 -12.54 18.71 -5.86
CA GLU A 5 -12.94 20.09 -5.63
C GLU A 5 -14.45 20.19 -5.70
N ARG A 6 -15.03 20.31 -4.51
CA ARG A 6 -16.23 21.11 -4.14
C ARG A 6 -17.11 20.32 -3.18
N ARG A 7 -17.04 20.68 -1.90
CA ARG A 7 -18.23 20.89 -1.06
C ARG A 7 -17.89 21.67 0.21
N ALA A 8 -18.42 22.89 0.26
CA ALA A 8 -18.83 23.65 1.44
C ALA A 8 -17.80 23.88 2.56
N GLY A 9 -17.05 24.99 2.48
CA GLY A 9 -16.67 25.84 3.63
C GLY A 9 -15.98 25.21 4.84
N VAL A 10 -15.51 23.98 4.72
CA VAL A 10 -14.79 23.22 5.74
C VAL A 10 -13.48 22.82 5.09
N ASP A 11 -12.36 23.09 5.76
CA ASP A 11 -11.04 22.58 5.38
C ASP A 11 -11.13 21.06 5.30
N ILE A 12 -11.30 20.53 4.09
CA ILE A 12 -11.19 19.10 3.83
C ILE A 12 -9.70 18.81 3.99
N LEU A 13 -9.36 18.18 5.13
CA LEU A 13 -8.03 17.63 5.40
C LEU A 13 -7.50 16.97 4.14
N ASP A 14 -6.31 17.39 3.72
CA ASP A 14 -5.69 17.00 2.45
C ASP A 14 -5.80 15.47 2.25
N PRO A 15 -6.36 15.00 1.12
CA PRO A 15 -6.61 13.57 0.87
C PRO A 15 -5.31 12.82 0.52
N GLU A 16 -4.23 13.08 1.24
CA GLU A 16 -2.93 12.44 1.01
C GLU A 16 -3.01 10.94 1.30
N SER A 17 -2.71 10.14 0.28
CA SER A 17 -2.49 8.71 0.46
C SER A 17 -1.25 8.47 1.31
N ARG A 18 -1.36 7.59 2.31
CA ARG A 18 -0.25 7.19 3.19
C ARG A 18 0.07 5.72 3.00
N ILE A 19 1.36 5.41 2.92
CA ILE A 19 1.87 4.04 2.87
C ILE A 19 2.85 3.86 4.03
N ARG A 20 2.67 2.79 4.80
CA ARG A 20 3.56 2.43 5.91
C ARG A 20 4.02 1.00 5.76
N PHE A 21 5.33 0.81 5.79
CA PHE A 21 5.97 -0.50 5.90
C PHE A 21 6.31 -0.76 7.37
N SER A 22 5.98 -1.94 7.86
CA SER A 22 6.36 -2.40 9.19
C SER A 22 6.46 -3.92 9.23
N THR A 23 6.69 -4.46 10.41
CA THR A 23 6.63 -5.89 10.67
C THR A 23 5.47 -6.21 11.61
N THR A 24 4.95 -7.43 11.54
CA THR A 24 4.06 -7.99 12.57
C THR A 24 4.88 -8.44 13.78
N ASP A 25 4.21 -8.75 14.89
CA ASP A 25 4.85 -9.28 16.10
C ASP A 25 5.52 -10.65 15.85
N LEU A 26 5.13 -11.36 14.77
CA LEU A 26 5.73 -12.60 14.30
C LEU A 26 6.86 -12.37 13.26
N GLY A 27 7.30 -11.13 13.07
CA GLY A 27 8.36 -10.77 12.13
C GLY A 27 7.96 -10.85 10.66
N LYS A 28 6.67 -10.87 10.32
CA LYS A 28 6.21 -10.87 8.91
C LYS A 28 6.16 -9.45 8.37
N ALA A 29 6.48 -9.27 7.09
CA ALA A 29 6.28 -7.99 6.42
C ALA A 29 4.81 -7.57 6.48
N ARG A 30 4.55 -6.32 6.85
CA ARG A 30 3.23 -5.70 6.87
C ARG A 30 3.29 -4.39 6.09
N VAL A 31 2.41 -4.26 5.10
CA VAL A 31 2.21 -3.02 4.37
C VAL A 31 0.82 -2.48 4.71
N THR A 32 0.75 -1.22 5.09
CA THR A 32 -0.51 -0.53 5.38
C THR A 32 -0.66 0.61 4.40
N VAL A 33 -1.73 0.57 3.60
CA VAL A 33 -2.08 1.62 2.65
C VAL A 33 -3.36 2.29 3.14
N SER A 34 -3.36 3.61 3.22
CA SER A 34 -4.51 4.41 3.63
C SER A 34 -4.74 5.50 2.58
N LEU A 35 -5.92 5.53 2.00
CA LEU A 35 -6.29 6.49 0.95
C LEU A 35 -7.78 6.81 1.03
N PHE A 36 -8.16 8.01 0.63
CA PHE A 36 -9.57 8.36 0.44
C PHE A 36 -10.04 7.89 -0.93
N CYS A 37 -11.12 7.11 -0.98
CA CYS A 37 -11.74 6.67 -2.23
C CYS A 37 -13.28 6.71 -2.16
N PRO A 38 -13.97 6.82 -3.31
CA PRO A 38 -15.39 6.52 -3.38
C PRO A 38 -15.66 5.09 -2.93
N THR A 39 -16.69 4.90 -2.10
CA THR A 39 -17.03 3.59 -1.53
C THR A 39 -17.17 2.48 -2.58
N GLN A 40 -17.72 2.81 -3.75
CA GLN A 40 -17.92 1.86 -4.85
C GLN A 40 -16.61 1.38 -5.49
N LEU A 41 -15.50 2.08 -5.26
CA LEU A 41 -14.18 1.73 -5.78
C LEU A 41 -13.31 1.05 -4.72
N ALA A 42 -13.75 0.95 -3.45
CA ALA A 42 -12.92 0.47 -2.36
C ALA A 42 -12.39 -0.94 -2.62
N GLU A 43 -13.27 -1.88 -2.96
CA GLU A 43 -12.90 -3.28 -3.22
C GLU A 43 -11.98 -3.40 -4.45
N ALA A 44 -12.31 -2.70 -5.54
CA ALA A 44 -11.49 -2.73 -6.75
C ALA A 44 -10.07 -2.16 -6.53
N LEU A 45 -9.96 -1.12 -5.72
CA LEU A 45 -8.68 -0.52 -5.35
C LEU A 45 -7.90 -1.43 -4.39
N GLU A 46 -8.56 -2.02 -3.39
CA GLU A 46 -7.94 -2.96 -2.47
C GLU A 46 -7.34 -4.16 -3.21
N ASP A 47 -8.10 -4.75 -4.13
CA ASP A 47 -7.64 -5.87 -4.96
C ASP A 47 -6.43 -5.50 -5.81
N ALA A 48 -6.48 -4.34 -6.47
CA ALA A 48 -5.39 -3.89 -7.35
C ALA A 48 -4.11 -3.60 -6.55
N ILE A 49 -4.24 -2.88 -5.43
CA ILE A 49 -3.12 -2.54 -4.54
C ILE A 49 -2.50 -3.81 -3.96
N THR A 50 -3.34 -4.74 -3.50
CA THR A 50 -2.88 -6.01 -2.92
C THR A 50 -2.09 -6.83 -3.94
N LYS A 51 -2.60 -6.97 -5.17
CA LYS A 51 -1.92 -7.71 -6.24
C LYS A 51 -0.54 -7.12 -6.54
N GLU A 52 -0.44 -5.80 -6.67
CA GLU A 52 0.83 -5.14 -6.98
C GLU A 52 1.84 -5.24 -5.83
N ILE A 53 1.41 -5.04 -4.58
CA ILE A 53 2.29 -5.17 -3.41
C ILE A 53 2.81 -6.60 -3.28
N MET A 54 1.95 -7.61 -3.45
CA MET A 54 2.37 -9.00 -3.36
C MET A 54 3.35 -9.37 -4.49
N ALA A 55 3.11 -8.88 -5.70
CA ALA A 55 4.05 -9.05 -6.81
C ALA A 55 5.41 -8.40 -6.51
N LEU A 56 5.42 -7.18 -5.97
CA LEU A 56 6.64 -6.48 -5.58
C LEU A 56 7.43 -7.25 -4.52
N ILE A 57 6.76 -7.73 -3.47
CA ILE A 57 7.38 -8.55 -2.41
C ILE A 57 7.95 -9.85 -3.00
N HIS A 58 7.22 -10.49 -3.91
CA HIS A 58 7.68 -11.72 -4.54
C HIS A 58 8.92 -11.50 -5.40
N ARG A 59 8.96 -10.44 -6.21
CA ARG A 59 10.12 -10.07 -7.04
C ARG A 59 11.35 -9.78 -6.17
N GLY A 60 11.20 -8.98 -5.12
CA GLY A 60 12.32 -8.66 -4.22
C GLY A 60 12.93 -9.90 -3.55
N ARG A 61 12.11 -10.92 -3.26
CA ARG A 61 12.59 -12.20 -2.72
C ARG A 61 13.34 -13.07 -3.74
N GLN A 62 13.10 -12.89 -5.04
CA GLN A 62 13.81 -13.64 -6.09
C GLN A 62 15.18 -13.03 -6.42
N GLU A 63 15.39 -11.75 -6.11
CA GLU A 63 16.65 -11.03 -6.34
C GLU A 63 17.64 -11.17 -5.18
N GLU A 64 17.22 -11.71 -4.03
CA GLU A 64 18.10 -12.00 -2.90
C GLU A 64 18.97 -13.23 -3.23
N PRO A 65 20.32 -13.11 -3.30
CA PRO A 65 21.17 -14.26 -3.55
C PRO A 65 20.99 -15.29 -2.43
N PRO A 66 21.12 -16.60 -2.73
CA PRO A 66 20.95 -17.64 -1.73
C PRO A 66 21.88 -17.38 -0.55
N SER A 67 21.30 -17.32 0.66
CA SER A 67 21.96 -17.03 1.94
C SER A 67 23.00 -18.09 2.39
N ASP A 68 23.34 -19.06 1.55
CA ASP A 68 24.29 -20.13 1.88
C ASP A 68 25.56 -19.99 1.04
N ALA A 69 26.43 -19.09 1.48
CA ALA A 69 27.86 -19.12 1.15
C ALA A 69 28.65 -18.38 2.24
N THR A 70 28.60 -18.85 3.48
CA THR A 70 29.70 -18.66 4.41
C THR A 70 29.83 -19.92 5.28
N ASP A 71 31.01 -20.52 5.12
CA ASP A 71 31.68 -21.63 5.80
C ASP A 71 31.31 -21.86 7.28
#